data_AF-A0A3E4V0M4-F1
#
_entry.id   AF-A0A3E4V0M4-F1
#
_cell.length_a   1.000
_cell.length_b   1.000
_cell.length_c   1.000
_cell.angle_alpha   90.00
_cell.angle_beta   90.00
_cell.angle_gamma   90.00
#
_symmetry.space_group_name_H-M   'P 1'
#
loop_
_entity.id
_entity.type
_entity.pdbx_description
1 polymer ?
#
loop_
_entity_poly.entity_id
_entity_poly.type
_entity_poly.pdbx_seq_one_letter_code
_entity_poly.pdbx_strand_id
1 'polypeptide(L)'
;MDKWETLERKEKKGDILLKMIAISGEMPANLPEKIVGSKSYTASLITDLKKKGYLLLRYREGLRGYVLGKKGKNYLLQDYRQEVGSYLIGASETNHVKSELEKRLRLHRMSQIWGYFFMHGNLIFATEKPKIFTQDCYGKTSLGTYYGSQELKQGTDQVKGSRACGLYMKNEEVFVVYNSMGNLMKWSKKMETAMRCWVERNLLKTGITWQGKAILFGDSMKLLRKILLSSGGVKQELFQTDDVYEQYYFVPQDKEGAYLQIELLTDKERSHAFSTFLETILDEVERNEFPIYAGLKKGIPVYFVYELELRKLQMVKQDMERRGRGMAVCFDYQQELLKDYYGEGVEIMVLDCKKVKQYLLAMEA
;
A
#
# COMPACT_ATOMS: atom_id res chain seq x y z
N MET A 1 -22.57 -9.12 -8.99
CA MET A 1 -22.91 -7.76 -8.54
C MET A 1 -22.11 -7.51 -7.27
N ASP A 2 -21.10 -6.65 -7.39
CA ASP A 2 -20.14 -6.29 -6.34
C ASP A 2 -20.84 -5.60 -5.16
N LYS A 3 -20.91 -6.26 -4.00
CA LYS A 3 -21.15 -5.58 -2.72
C LYS A 3 -19.80 -5.24 -2.07
N TRP A 4 -18.98 -4.51 -2.80
CA TRP A 4 -18.09 -3.55 -2.15
C TRP A 4 -18.84 -2.25 -2.20
N GLU A 5 -19.12 -1.63 -1.05
CA GLU A 5 -19.50 -0.23 -1.03
C GLU A 5 -18.37 0.54 -1.71
N THR A 6 -18.49 0.75 -3.01
CA THR A 6 -17.55 1.56 -3.76
C THR A 6 -18.09 2.96 -3.61
N LEU A 7 -17.30 3.88 -3.07
CA LEU A 7 -17.72 5.28 -2.98
C LEU A 7 -18.07 5.77 -4.39
N GLU A 8 -19.37 5.91 -4.70
CA GLU A 8 -19.84 6.47 -5.95
C GLU A 8 -19.57 7.97 -5.95
N ARG A 9 -18.37 8.34 -6.40
CA ARG A 9 -18.01 9.74 -6.63
C ARG A 9 -18.77 10.22 -7.86
N LYS A 10 -19.90 10.91 -7.67
CA LYS A 10 -20.76 11.53 -8.71
C LYS A 10 -20.09 12.71 -9.47
N GLU A 11 -18.79 12.87 -9.28
CA GLU A 11 -17.99 13.96 -9.84
C GLU A 11 -17.47 13.62 -11.25
N LYS A 12 -17.24 14.64 -12.08
CA LYS A 12 -16.67 14.45 -13.41
C LYS A 12 -15.27 13.86 -13.29
N LYS A 13 -14.98 12.83 -14.10
CA LYS A 13 -13.64 12.18 -14.16
C LYS A 13 -12.50 13.17 -14.41
N GLY A 14 -12.75 14.26 -15.13
CA GLY A 14 -11.78 15.35 -15.34
C GLY A 14 -11.39 16.04 -14.04
N ASP A 15 -12.35 16.36 -13.18
CA ASP A 15 -12.12 17.04 -11.91
C ASP A 15 -11.39 16.12 -10.94
N ILE A 16 -11.82 14.86 -10.83
CA ILE A 16 -11.13 13.81 -10.07
C ILE A 16 -9.66 13.70 -10.50
N LEU A 17 -9.38 13.64 -11.80
CA LEU A 17 -8.01 13.54 -12.32
C LEU A 17 -7.19 14.77 -11.95
N LEU A 18 -7.76 15.98 -12.07
CA LEU A 18 -7.07 17.21 -11.69
C LEU A 18 -6.76 17.26 -10.18
N LYS A 19 -7.71 16.88 -9.32
CA LYS A 19 -7.50 16.79 -7.87
C LYS A 19 -6.43 15.77 -7.50
N MET A 20 -6.45 14.60 -8.15
CA MET A 20 -5.42 13.57 -7.97
C MET A 20 -4.02 14.07 -8.36
N ILE A 21 -3.91 14.86 -9.44
CA ILE A 21 -2.65 15.49 -9.85
C ILE A 21 -2.23 16.56 -8.84
N ALA A 22 -3.18 17.31 -8.26
CA ALA A 22 -2.91 18.29 -7.19
C ALA A 22 -2.25 17.64 -5.98
N ILE A 23 -2.86 16.61 -5.40
CA ILE A 23 -2.33 15.95 -4.19
C ILE A 23 -1.05 15.15 -4.47
N SER A 24 -0.82 14.78 -5.73
CA SER A 24 0.40 14.08 -6.17
C SER A 24 1.59 15.01 -6.41
N GLY A 25 1.34 16.27 -6.77
CA GLY A 25 2.33 17.22 -7.30
C GLY A 25 2.85 16.90 -8.69
N GLU A 26 3.27 15.64 -8.93
CA GLU A 26 3.53 15.11 -10.27
C GLU A 26 3.02 13.68 -10.36
N MET A 27 2.11 13.43 -11.30
CA MET A 27 1.51 12.12 -11.54
C MET A 27 2.23 11.36 -12.66
N PRO A 28 2.60 10.08 -12.48
CA PRO A 28 3.13 9.23 -13.54
C PRO A 28 2.18 9.13 -14.74
N ALA A 29 2.70 9.21 -15.97
CA ALA A 29 1.85 9.29 -17.16
C ALA A 29 1.01 8.04 -17.46
N ASN A 30 1.33 6.90 -16.84
CA ASN A 30 0.57 5.65 -16.94
C ASN A 30 -0.56 5.53 -15.90
N LEU A 31 -0.60 6.39 -14.88
CA LEU A 31 -1.59 6.32 -13.81
C LEU A 31 -2.99 6.84 -14.18
N PRO A 32 -3.15 7.91 -15.00
CA PRO A 32 -4.48 8.42 -15.36
C PRO A 32 -5.42 7.37 -15.95
N GLU A 33 -4.91 6.45 -16.77
CA GLU A 33 -5.70 5.38 -17.38
C GLU A 33 -6.42 4.53 -16.33
N LYS A 34 -5.69 4.21 -15.25
CA LYS A 34 -6.23 3.40 -14.15
C LYS A 34 -7.22 4.18 -13.28
N ILE A 35 -6.99 5.47 -13.06
CA ILE A 35 -7.90 6.34 -12.28
C ILE A 35 -9.24 6.55 -13.01
N VAL A 36 -9.17 6.79 -14.31
CA VAL A 36 -10.36 7.07 -15.14
C VAL A 36 -11.11 5.78 -15.49
N GLY A 37 -10.39 4.67 -15.66
CA GLY A 37 -10.94 3.35 -15.98
C GLY A 37 -11.13 3.07 -17.47
N SER A 38 -10.61 3.93 -18.36
CA SER A 38 -10.67 3.74 -19.81
C SER A 38 -9.49 4.40 -20.53
N LYS A 39 -8.79 3.63 -21.36
CA LYS A 39 -7.63 4.10 -22.12
C LYS A 39 -7.99 5.16 -23.16
N SER A 40 -9.00 4.90 -23.98
CA SER A 40 -9.42 5.80 -25.06
C SER A 40 -9.99 7.10 -24.51
N TYR A 41 -10.84 7.00 -23.48
CA TYR A 41 -11.43 8.17 -22.84
C TYR A 41 -10.36 9.01 -22.12
N THR A 42 -9.44 8.37 -21.40
CA THR A 42 -8.30 9.07 -20.77
C THR A 42 -7.48 9.87 -21.78
N ALA A 43 -7.15 9.30 -22.93
CA ALA A 43 -6.37 9.98 -23.96
C ALA A 43 -7.08 11.25 -24.48
N SER A 44 -8.39 11.16 -24.72
CA SER A 44 -9.22 12.29 -25.12
C SER A 44 -9.29 13.36 -24.02
N LEU A 45 -9.57 12.94 -22.79
CA LEU A 45 -9.68 13.81 -21.62
C LEU A 45 -8.37 14.56 -21.35
N ILE A 46 -7.22 13.88 -21.36
CA ILE A 46 -5.91 14.52 -21.20
C ILE A 46 -5.65 15.54 -22.33
N THR A 47 -6.04 15.22 -23.56
CA THR A 47 -5.88 16.13 -24.69
C THR A 47 -6.69 17.41 -24.50
N ASP A 48 -7.94 17.30 -24.08
CA ASP A 48 -8.81 18.43 -23.77
C ASP A 48 -8.27 19.27 -22.61
N LEU A 49 -7.92 18.64 -21.48
CA LEU A 49 -7.36 19.31 -20.31
C LEU A 49 -6.04 20.04 -20.61
N LYS A 50 -5.20 19.49 -21.48
CA LYS A 50 -3.99 20.17 -21.98
C LYS A 50 -4.32 21.38 -22.84
N LYS A 51 -5.27 21.25 -23.79
CA LYS A 51 -5.71 22.37 -24.65
C LYS A 51 -6.28 23.52 -23.82
N LYS A 52 -7.01 23.22 -22.75
CA LYS A 52 -7.53 24.20 -21.79
C LYS A 52 -6.47 24.81 -20.88
N GLY A 53 -5.24 24.29 -20.89
CA GLY A 53 -4.14 24.74 -20.03
C GLY A 53 -4.27 24.29 -18.58
N TYR A 54 -5.10 23.28 -18.30
CA TYR A 54 -5.28 22.71 -16.96
C TYR A 54 -4.17 21.73 -16.60
N LEU A 55 -3.59 21.06 -17.60
CA LEU A 55 -2.51 20.09 -17.43
C LEU A 55 -1.31 20.41 -18.30
N LEU A 56 -0.12 20.11 -17.77
CA LEU A 56 1.15 20.16 -18.49
C LEU A 56 1.78 18.78 -18.48
N LEU A 57 2.31 18.35 -19.63
CA LEU A 57 3.10 17.13 -19.74
C LEU A 57 4.57 17.46 -19.51
N ARG A 58 5.21 16.74 -18.60
CA ARG A 58 6.65 16.80 -18.34
C ARG A 58 7.32 15.54 -18.84
N TYR A 59 8.39 15.72 -19.59
CA TYR A 59 9.29 14.63 -19.98
C TYR A 59 10.73 15.11 -19.85
N ARG A 60 11.47 14.50 -18.93
CA ARG A 60 12.88 14.79 -18.67
C ARG A 60 13.52 13.57 -18.03
N GLU A 61 14.74 13.23 -18.44
CA GLU A 61 15.52 12.10 -17.88
C GLU A 61 14.73 10.78 -17.89
N GLY A 62 14.02 10.50 -19.01
CA GLY A 62 13.20 9.29 -19.18
C GLY A 62 11.92 9.25 -18.35
N LEU A 63 11.70 10.20 -17.43
CA LEU A 63 10.55 10.22 -16.55
C LEU A 63 9.44 11.10 -17.13
N ARG A 64 8.29 10.47 -17.43
CA ARG A 64 7.11 11.12 -17.99
C ARG A 64 6.01 11.29 -16.93
N GLY A 65 5.53 12.51 -16.74
CA GLY A 65 4.47 12.79 -15.76
C GLY A 65 3.63 14.02 -16.09
N TYR A 66 2.49 14.15 -15.42
CA TYR A 66 1.57 15.27 -15.53
C TYR A 66 1.64 16.14 -14.28
N VAL A 67 1.61 17.46 -14.48
CA VAL A 67 1.51 18.48 -13.42
C VAL A 67 0.36 19.44 -13.76
N LEU A 68 -0.17 20.13 -12.75
CA LEU A 68 -1.20 21.14 -12.98
C LEU A 68 -0.61 22.38 -13.67
N GLY A 69 -1.31 22.83 -14.70
CA GLY A 69 -1.09 24.15 -15.30
C GLY A 69 -1.69 25.25 -14.43
N LYS A 70 -1.29 26.51 -14.68
CA LYS A 70 -1.79 27.68 -13.95
C LYS A 70 -3.32 27.78 -13.95
N LYS A 71 -3.96 27.57 -15.11
CA LYS A 71 -5.42 27.60 -15.22
C LYS A 71 -6.09 26.47 -14.42
N GLY A 72 -5.48 25.28 -14.41
CA GLY A 72 -5.98 24.13 -13.63
C GLY A 72 -5.85 24.36 -12.12
N LYS A 73 -4.73 24.93 -11.66
CA LYS A 73 -4.54 25.34 -10.26
C LYS A 73 -5.64 26.33 -9.84
N ASN A 74 -5.88 27.37 -10.64
CA ASN A 74 -6.90 28.37 -10.33
C ASN A 74 -8.30 27.78 -10.29
N TYR A 75 -8.66 26.93 -11.26
CA TYR A 75 -9.93 26.22 -11.29
C TYR A 75 -10.16 25.40 -10.01
N LEU A 76 -9.19 24.57 -9.62
CA LEU A 76 -9.32 23.77 -8.41
C LEU A 76 -9.38 24.60 -7.12
N LEU A 77 -8.65 25.72 -7.06
CA LEU A 77 -8.70 26.62 -5.90
C LEU A 77 -10.01 27.41 -5.80
N GLN A 78 -10.74 27.56 -6.90
CA GLN A 78 -12.05 28.20 -6.91
C GLN A 78 -13.14 27.20 -6.49
N ASP A 79 -13.15 26.00 -7.08
CA ASP A 79 -14.28 25.09 -6.96
C ASP A 79 -14.04 23.94 -5.94
N TYR A 80 -12.78 23.61 -5.64
CA TYR A 80 -12.40 22.46 -4.81
C TYR A 80 -11.40 22.83 -3.69
N ARG A 81 -11.43 24.09 -3.24
CA ARG A 81 -10.43 24.64 -2.31
C ARG A 81 -10.26 23.82 -1.03
N GLN A 82 -11.35 23.29 -0.48
CA GLN A 82 -11.32 22.50 0.75
C GLN A 82 -10.55 21.18 0.58
N GLU A 83 -10.56 20.61 -0.63
CA GLU A 83 -9.92 19.33 -0.91
C GLU A 83 -8.43 19.48 -1.23
N VAL A 84 -8.06 20.52 -1.98
CA VAL A 84 -6.71 20.67 -2.54
C VAL A 84 -5.92 21.84 -1.98
N GLY A 85 -6.55 22.72 -1.19
CA GLY A 85 -5.97 23.99 -0.76
C GLY A 85 -4.65 23.83 0.00
N SER A 86 -4.57 22.85 0.91
CA SER A 86 -3.35 22.53 1.68
C SER A 86 -2.18 22.06 0.82
N TYR A 87 -2.45 21.53 -0.37
CA TYR A 87 -1.46 21.06 -1.34
C TYR A 87 -1.07 22.14 -2.35
N LEU A 88 -1.91 23.15 -2.57
CA LEU A 88 -1.77 24.15 -3.64
C LEU A 88 -1.49 25.57 -3.14
N ILE A 89 -1.45 25.81 -1.82
CA ILE A 89 -1.19 27.13 -1.23
C ILE A 89 -0.06 27.03 -0.20
N GLY A 90 0.83 28.03 -0.18
CA GLY A 90 1.85 28.19 0.85
C GLY A 90 3.15 27.41 0.59
N ALA A 91 3.99 27.26 1.61
CA ALA A 91 5.31 26.62 1.49
C ALA A 91 5.23 25.11 1.16
N SER A 92 4.06 24.49 1.33
CA SER A 92 3.76 23.09 0.97
C SER A 92 3.28 22.90 -0.47
N GLU A 93 3.31 23.96 -1.29
CA GLU A 93 2.86 23.93 -2.69
C GLU A 93 3.50 22.78 -3.50
N THR A 94 2.68 21.79 -3.79
CA THR A 94 3.02 20.60 -4.59
C THR A 94 3.33 20.94 -6.05
N ASN A 95 2.82 22.06 -6.53
CA ASN A 95 3.04 22.58 -7.88
C ASN A 95 4.40 23.28 -8.07
N HIS A 96 5.22 23.45 -7.01
CA HIS A 96 6.59 23.90 -7.21
C HIS A 96 7.39 22.84 -7.99
N VAL A 97 7.95 23.26 -9.14
CA VAL A 97 8.63 22.36 -10.07
C VAL A 97 9.89 21.79 -9.45
N LYS A 98 9.87 20.49 -9.13
CA LYS A 98 11.07 19.74 -8.73
C LYS A 98 11.78 19.22 -9.96
N SER A 99 12.97 19.73 -10.27
CA SER A 99 13.74 19.34 -11.46
C SER A 99 14.49 18.02 -11.29
N GLU A 100 15.05 17.78 -10.10
CA GLU A 100 15.88 16.61 -9.79
C GLU A 100 15.12 15.28 -9.90
N LEU A 101 15.72 14.29 -10.57
CA LEU A 101 15.13 12.96 -10.79
C LEU A 101 14.68 12.29 -9.49
N GLU A 102 15.52 12.25 -8.46
CA GLU A 102 15.18 11.60 -7.18
C GLU A 102 13.94 12.22 -6.53
N LYS A 103 13.81 13.56 -6.58
CA LYS A 103 12.66 14.28 -6.03
C LYS A 103 11.37 13.97 -6.81
N ARG A 104 11.45 13.84 -8.13
CA ARG A 104 10.29 13.47 -8.97
C ARG A 104 9.89 12.01 -8.79
N LEU A 105 10.85 11.09 -8.72
CA LEU A 105 10.59 9.68 -8.44
C LEU A 105 9.88 9.53 -7.08
N ARG A 106 10.22 10.35 -6.09
CA ARG A 106 9.46 10.39 -4.82
C ARG A 106 8.00 10.83 -5.02
N LEU A 107 7.73 11.85 -5.85
CA LEU A 107 6.36 12.26 -6.17
C LEU A 107 5.60 11.13 -6.88
N HIS A 108 6.23 10.46 -7.84
CA HIS A 108 5.64 9.32 -8.56
C HIS A 108 5.32 8.16 -7.61
N ARG A 109 6.21 7.84 -6.66
CA ARG A 109 5.97 6.81 -5.62
C ARG A 109 4.75 7.14 -4.78
N MET A 110 4.63 8.38 -4.33
CA MET A 110 3.48 8.85 -3.56
C MET A 110 2.20 8.83 -4.41
N SER A 111 2.28 9.27 -5.66
CA SER A 111 1.16 9.31 -6.60
C SER A 111 0.61 7.91 -6.91
N GLN A 112 1.48 6.92 -7.08
CA GLN A 112 1.06 5.52 -7.23
C GLN A 112 0.23 5.03 -6.03
N ILE A 113 0.62 5.37 -4.80
CA ILE A 113 -0.13 4.97 -3.60
C ILE A 113 -1.47 5.71 -3.49
N TRP A 114 -1.51 7.01 -3.81
CA TRP A 114 -2.78 7.73 -3.95
C TRP A 114 -3.72 7.03 -4.93
N GLY A 115 -3.20 6.71 -6.11
CA GLY A 115 -3.95 6.00 -7.15
C GLY A 115 -4.42 4.64 -6.69
N TYR A 116 -3.56 3.84 -6.05
CA TYR A 116 -3.87 2.50 -5.57
C TYR A 116 -5.07 2.52 -4.63
N PHE A 117 -5.01 3.29 -3.54
CA PHE A 117 -6.10 3.35 -2.57
C PHE A 117 -7.39 3.95 -3.17
N PHE A 118 -7.27 4.97 -4.04
CA PHE A 118 -8.43 5.55 -4.73
C PHE A 118 -9.16 4.53 -5.61
N MET A 119 -8.44 3.75 -6.41
CA MET A 119 -9.02 2.74 -7.29
C MET A 119 -9.75 1.64 -6.52
N HIS A 120 -9.31 1.38 -5.29
CA HIS A 120 -9.97 0.45 -4.37
C HIS A 120 -11.00 1.12 -3.45
N GLY A 121 -11.52 2.29 -3.83
CA GLY A 121 -12.66 2.94 -3.16
C GLY A 121 -12.34 3.67 -1.86
N ASN A 122 -11.08 3.68 -1.41
CA ASN A 122 -10.70 4.30 -0.13
C ASN A 122 -10.78 5.84 -0.17
N LEU A 123 -10.85 6.43 1.02
CA LEU A 123 -10.95 7.87 1.23
C LEU A 123 -9.57 8.52 1.07
N ILE A 124 -9.47 9.46 0.14
CA ILE A 124 -8.18 10.09 -0.22
C ILE A 124 -8.24 11.62 -0.35
N PHE A 125 -9.43 12.20 -0.52
CA PHE A 125 -9.58 13.65 -0.57
C PHE A 125 -9.88 14.23 0.80
N ALA A 126 -9.36 15.41 1.11
CA ALA A 126 -9.38 15.95 2.47
C ALA A 126 -10.80 16.10 3.07
N THR A 127 -11.81 16.37 2.25
CA THR A 127 -13.21 16.49 2.68
C THR A 127 -13.87 15.15 3.00
N GLU A 128 -13.31 14.05 2.49
CA GLU A 128 -13.81 12.69 2.75
C GLU A 128 -13.23 12.12 4.05
N LYS A 129 -12.08 12.62 4.51
CA LYS A 129 -11.30 11.97 5.57
C LYS A 129 -11.71 12.45 6.96
N PRO A 130 -11.77 11.54 7.95
CA PRO A 130 -11.67 11.96 9.34
C PRO A 130 -10.30 12.60 9.59
N LYS A 131 -10.23 13.47 10.60
CA LYS A 131 -8.98 14.12 10.98
C LYS A 131 -7.97 13.06 11.44
N ILE A 132 -6.74 13.12 10.94
CA ILE A 132 -5.69 12.17 11.32
C ILE A 132 -5.34 12.31 12.81
N PHE A 133 -5.05 11.17 13.47
CA PHE A 133 -4.77 11.09 14.90
C PHE A 133 -5.92 11.67 15.74
N THR A 134 -7.14 11.29 15.39
CA THR A 134 -8.31 11.40 16.27
C THR A 134 -8.95 10.02 16.39
N GLN A 135 -9.84 9.85 17.36
CA GLN A 135 -10.60 8.60 17.48
C GLN A 135 -11.51 8.35 16.27
N ASP A 136 -11.93 9.40 15.56
CA ASP A 136 -12.79 9.29 14.37
C ASP A 136 -12.12 8.55 13.21
N CYS A 137 -10.78 8.56 13.13
CA CYS A 137 -10.05 7.81 12.11
C CYS A 137 -9.71 6.37 12.54
N TYR A 138 -10.10 5.96 13.75
CA TYR A 138 -9.76 4.68 14.35
C TYR A 138 -11.03 3.95 14.82
N GLY A 139 -11.82 3.48 13.87
CA GLY A 139 -13.01 2.67 14.15
C GLY A 139 -13.29 1.68 13.02
N LYS A 140 -14.35 0.89 13.20
CA LYS A 140 -14.87 0.01 12.16
C LYS A 140 -15.46 0.83 11.01
N THR A 141 -15.03 0.55 9.79
CA THR A 141 -15.43 1.28 8.58
C THR A 141 -15.36 0.36 7.37
N SER A 142 -16.33 0.49 6.45
CA SER A 142 -16.30 -0.25 5.18
C SER A 142 -15.14 0.23 4.29
N LEU A 143 -14.83 1.53 4.34
CA LEU A 143 -13.77 2.17 3.54
C LEU A 143 -12.57 2.53 4.40
N GLY A 144 -11.37 2.22 3.90
CA GLY A 144 -10.14 2.69 4.53
C GLY A 144 -9.85 4.16 4.17
N THR A 145 -8.96 4.77 4.96
CA THR A 145 -8.51 6.14 4.76
C THR A 145 -7.00 6.16 4.54
N TYR A 146 -6.55 6.86 3.49
CA TYR A 146 -5.12 7.06 3.25
C TYR A 146 -4.72 8.53 3.43
N TYR A 147 -3.71 8.75 4.27
CA TYR A 147 -3.13 10.07 4.56
C TYR A 147 -1.73 10.14 3.97
N GLY A 148 -1.48 11.08 3.06
CA GLY A 148 -0.16 11.23 2.44
C GLY A 148 0.85 11.92 3.34
N SER A 149 2.14 11.79 3.01
CA SER A 149 3.23 12.31 3.85
C SER A 149 3.20 13.82 4.10
N GLN A 150 2.48 14.61 3.31
CA GLN A 150 2.28 16.04 3.59
C GLN A 150 1.32 16.26 4.77
N GLU A 151 0.24 15.47 4.86
CA GLU A 151 -0.71 15.51 5.97
C GLU A 151 -0.07 15.07 7.28
N LEU A 152 0.93 14.19 7.22
CA LEU A 152 1.69 13.75 8.39
C LEU A 152 2.60 14.85 8.94
N LYS A 153 3.18 15.67 8.06
CA LYS A 153 4.26 16.57 8.46
C LYS A 153 3.77 17.74 9.29
N GLN A 154 2.54 18.25 9.09
CA GLN A 154 1.92 19.37 9.85
C GLN A 154 2.89 20.50 10.29
N GLY A 155 3.93 20.81 9.51
CA GLY A 155 4.95 21.82 9.87
C GLY A 155 6.06 21.38 10.84
N THR A 156 6.18 20.09 11.19
CA THR A 156 7.22 19.55 12.07
C THR A 156 8.34 18.86 11.28
N ASP A 157 9.59 19.07 11.71
CA ASP A 157 10.78 18.45 11.13
C ASP A 157 11.06 17.04 11.70
N GLN A 158 10.21 16.50 12.59
CA GLN A 158 10.50 15.26 13.36
C GLN A 158 10.62 14.00 12.51
N VAL A 159 9.94 13.95 11.36
CA VAL A 159 9.99 12.83 10.40
C VAL A 159 10.64 13.23 9.07
N LYS A 160 11.39 14.33 9.07
CA LYS A 160 12.12 14.83 7.90
C LYS A 160 13.28 13.90 7.59
N GLY A 161 13.16 13.15 6.51
CA GLY A 161 14.15 12.16 6.07
C GLY A 161 13.55 10.78 5.85
N SER A 162 12.42 10.47 6.51
CA SER A 162 11.70 9.22 6.27
C SER A 162 11.24 9.11 4.82
N ARG A 163 11.34 7.89 4.28
CA ARG A 163 10.88 7.54 2.95
C ARG A 163 9.39 7.21 2.90
N ALA A 164 8.69 7.15 4.03
CA ALA A 164 7.25 6.90 4.11
C ALA A 164 6.46 7.76 3.11
N CYS A 165 5.52 7.11 2.43
CA CYS A 165 4.58 7.75 1.51
C CYS A 165 3.38 8.33 2.26
N GLY A 166 2.96 7.68 3.34
CA GLY A 166 1.76 8.04 4.10
C GLY A 166 1.42 7.04 5.19
N LEU A 167 0.22 7.18 5.75
CA LEU A 167 -0.43 6.21 6.64
C LEU A 167 -1.71 5.69 5.98
N TYR A 168 -1.97 4.40 6.13
CA TYR A 168 -3.26 3.80 5.80
C TYR A 168 -3.94 3.31 7.07
N MET A 169 -5.23 3.61 7.20
CA MET A 169 -6.03 3.25 8.38
C MET A 169 -7.36 2.64 7.94
N LYS A 170 -7.73 1.49 8.51
CA LYS A 170 -9.03 0.84 8.29
C LYS A 170 -9.28 -0.14 9.44
N ASN A 171 -10.51 -0.20 9.96
CA ASN A 171 -10.92 -1.22 10.96
C ASN A 171 -9.94 -1.34 12.14
N GLU A 172 -9.58 -0.20 12.74
CA GLU A 172 -8.64 -0.14 13.89
C GLU A 172 -7.23 -0.66 13.59
N GLU A 173 -6.88 -0.80 12.31
CA GLU A 173 -5.54 -1.14 11.86
C GLU A 173 -4.87 0.07 11.22
N VAL A 174 -3.59 0.28 11.55
CA VAL A 174 -2.78 1.40 11.07
C VAL A 174 -1.50 0.87 10.47
N PHE A 175 -1.19 1.32 9.26
CA PHE A 175 0.01 0.93 8.53
C PHE A 175 0.81 2.15 8.08
N VAL A 176 2.12 2.14 8.32
CA VAL A 176 3.02 3.05 7.61
C VAL A 176 3.24 2.51 6.20
N VAL A 177 2.98 3.35 5.20
CA VAL A 177 3.00 2.93 3.79
C VAL A 177 4.28 3.41 3.10
N TYR A 178 4.95 2.47 2.44
CA TYR A 178 6.13 2.68 1.61
C TYR A 178 5.87 2.20 0.19
N ASN A 179 6.59 2.78 -0.79
CA ASN A 179 6.53 2.32 -2.18
C ASN A 179 7.93 2.23 -2.77
N SER A 180 8.38 1.01 -3.02
CA SER A 180 9.68 0.68 -3.59
C SER A 180 9.72 0.73 -5.12
N MET A 181 8.56 0.80 -5.81
CA MET A 181 8.47 0.60 -7.26
C MET A 181 9.14 -0.73 -7.66
N GLY A 182 10.03 -0.75 -8.65
CA GLY A 182 10.73 -1.95 -9.11
C GLY A 182 12.10 -2.22 -8.47
N ASN A 183 12.54 -1.39 -7.52
CA ASN A 183 13.90 -1.44 -6.96
C ASN A 183 13.91 -1.36 -5.43
N LEU A 184 14.94 -1.92 -4.81
CA LEU A 184 15.15 -1.78 -3.37
C LEU A 184 15.23 -0.30 -2.99
N MET A 185 14.47 0.08 -1.96
CA MET A 185 14.43 1.45 -1.48
C MET A 185 15.70 1.78 -0.70
N LYS A 186 16.22 3.00 -0.84
CA LYS A 186 17.21 3.52 0.12
C LYS A 186 16.57 3.54 1.51
N TRP A 187 17.19 2.88 2.48
CA TRP A 187 16.63 2.68 3.80
C TRP A 187 17.57 3.21 4.88
N SER A 188 17.04 3.99 5.81
CA SER A 188 17.79 4.47 6.96
C SER A 188 17.06 4.07 8.22
N LYS A 189 17.56 3.02 8.88
CA LYS A 189 17.00 2.48 10.12
C LYS A 189 16.67 3.59 11.12
N LYS A 190 17.63 4.51 11.36
CA LYS A 190 17.45 5.67 12.25
C LYS A 190 16.24 6.55 11.86
N MET A 191 16.07 6.87 10.58
CA MET A 191 14.99 7.74 10.11
C MET A 191 13.63 7.05 10.17
N GLU A 192 13.60 5.75 9.88
CA GLU A 192 12.34 4.99 9.90
C GLU A 192 11.94 4.60 11.34
N THR A 193 12.89 4.38 12.26
CA THR A 193 12.59 4.30 13.70
C THR A 193 11.98 5.60 14.20
N ALA A 194 12.52 6.75 13.80
CA ALA A 194 11.91 8.04 14.16
C ALA A 194 10.48 8.18 13.60
N MET A 195 10.23 7.70 12.38
CA MET A 195 8.89 7.64 11.78
C MET A 195 7.96 6.75 12.59
N ARG A 196 8.36 5.51 12.94
CA ARG A 196 7.57 4.62 13.79
C ARG A 196 7.24 5.27 15.13
N CYS A 197 8.24 5.74 15.87
CA CYS A 197 8.03 6.35 17.19
C CYS A 197 7.13 7.58 17.12
N TRP A 198 7.21 8.36 16.03
CA TRP A 198 6.32 9.50 15.82
C TRP A 198 4.86 9.07 15.63
N VAL A 199 4.59 8.04 14.80
CA VAL A 199 3.24 7.50 14.62
C VAL A 199 2.70 6.96 15.95
N GLU A 200 3.49 6.11 16.61
CA GLU A 200 3.16 5.49 17.90
C GLU A 200 2.80 6.55 18.95
N ARG A 201 3.64 7.59 19.10
CA ARG A 201 3.38 8.68 20.04
C ARG A 201 2.06 9.40 19.74
N ASN A 202 1.74 9.67 18.48
CA ASN A 202 0.53 10.40 18.13
C ASN A 202 -0.73 9.53 18.35
N LEU A 203 -0.67 8.22 18.10
CA LEU A 203 -1.75 7.29 18.41
C LEU A 203 -1.93 7.12 19.93
N LEU A 204 -0.84 7.01 20.69
CA LEU A 204 -0.89 6.90 22.14
C LEU A 204 -1.52 8.14 22.80
N LYS A 205 -1.28 9.35 22.26
CA LYS A 205 -1.94 10.58 22.73
C LYS A 205 -3.46 10.54 22.59
N THR A 206 -3.97 9.73 21.67
CA THR A 206 -5.41 9.50 21.49
C THR A 206 -5.91 8.28 22.27
N GLY A 207 -5.06 7.56 22.99
CA GLY A 207 -5.43 6.34 23.73
C GLY A 207 -5.39 5.07 22.88
N ILE A 208 -4.71 5.09 21.72
CA ILE A 208 -4.61 3.96 20.80
C ILE A 208 -3.23 3.31 20.93
N THR A 209 -3.21 2.01 21.22
CA THR A 209 -2.00 1.18 21.19
C THR A 209 -1.81 0.61 19.79
N TRP A 210 -0.62 0.81 19.21
CA TRP A 210 -0.32 0.38 17.85
C TRP A 210 0.82 -0.63 17.80
N GLN A 211 0.64 -1.67 17.00
CA GLN A 211 1.58 -2.80 16.86
C GLN A 211 2.70 -2.53 15.83
N GLY A 212 2.98 -1.28 15.48
CA GLY A 212 4.13 -0.96 14.62
C GLY A 212 4.12 -1.68 13.26
N LYS A 213 3.02 -1.61 12.50
CA LYS A 213 2.88 -2.31 11.20
C LYS A 213 3.24 -1.44 10.01
N ALA A 214 3.84 -2.02 8.97
CA ALA A 214 4.16 -1.33 7.73
C ALA A 214 3.78 -2.14 6.49
N ILE A 215 3.37 -1.43 5.42
CA ILE A 215 3.14 -2.01 4.10
C ILE A 215 4.20 -1.47 3.13
N LEU A 216 4.90 -2.37 2.47
CA LEU A 216 5.88 -2.08 1.42
C LEU A 216 5.30 -2.46 0.05
N PHE A 217 4.86 -1.46 -0.69
CA PHE A 217 4.41 -1.67 -2.07
C PHE A 217 5.57 -1.86 -3.03
N GLY A 218 5.35 -2.72 -4.02
CA GLY A 218 6.24 -2.93 -5.16
C GLY A 218 5.50 -2.95 -6.48
N ASP A 219 6.20 -2.73 -7.58
CA ASP A 219 5.58 -2.80 -8.92
C ASP A 219 5.20 -4.23 -9.29
N SER A 220 5.87 -5.25 -8.75
CA SER A 220 5.56 -6.66 -8.99
C SER A 220 6.10 -7.59 -7.93
N MET A 221 5.64 -8.84 -7.96
CA MET A 221 6.18 -9.94 -7.15
C MET A 221 7.70 -10.08 -7.32
N LYS A 222 8.28 -9.82 -8.50
CA LYS A 222 9.75 -9.90 -8.70
C LYS A 222 10.55 -9.04 -7.72
N LEU A 223 9.98 -7.92 -7.24
CA LEU A 223 10.64 -7.11 -6.20
C LEU A 223 10.66 -7.82 -4.85
N LEU A 224 9.61 -8.58 -4.46
CA LEU A 224 9.59 -9.34 -3.22
C LEU A 224 10.81 -10.26 -3.12
N ARG A 225 11.14 -10.98 -4.21
CA ARG A 225 12.33 -11.84 -4.25
C ARG A 225 13.61 -11.05 -3.96
N LYS A 226 13.75 -9.86 -4.57
CA LYS A 226 14.91 -8.99 -4.30
C LYS A 226 14.96 -8.54 -2.84
N ILE A 227 13.81 -8.27 -2.22
CA ILE A 227 13.70 -7.87 -0.81
C ILE A 227 14.12 -9.03 0.10
N LEU A 228 13.57 -10.22 -0.11
CA LEU A 228 13.83 -11.40 0.73
C LEU A 228 15.30 -11.86 0.68
N LEU A 229 15.98 -11.60 -0.44
CA LEU A 229 17.40 -11.92 -0.65
C LEU A 229 18.33 -10.71 -0.42
N SER A 230 17.80 -9.56 0.00
CA SER A 230 18.59 -8.34 0.16
C SER A 230 19.48 -8.43 1.39
N SER A 231 20.76 -8.09 1.21
CA SER A 231 21.74 -7.83 2.28
C SER A 231 22.01 -6.33 2.48
N GLY A 232 21.12 -5.46 1.99
CA GLY A 232 21.25 -4.01 2.08
C GLY A 232 22.18 -3.38 1.04
N GLY A 233 22.73 -4.19 0.11
CA GLY A 233 23.69 -3.75 -0.90
C GLY A 233 25.08 -3.46 -0.32
N VAL A 234 26.04 -3.13 -1.18
CA VAL A 234 27.47 -2.97 -0.80
C VAL A 234 27.68 -1.94 0.31
N LYS A 235 26.88 -0.87 0.32
CA LYS A 235 26.95 0.21 1.31
C LYS A 235 25.96 0.06 2.47
N GLN A 236 25.21 -1.04 2.52
CA GLN A 236 24.15 -1.28 3.51
C GLN A 236 23.12 -0.14 3.59
N GLU A 237 22.88 0.54 2.47
CA GLU A 237 21.98 1.69 2.37
C GLU A 237 20.62 1.33 1.74
N LEU A 238 20.45 0.08 1.30
CA LEU A 238 19.20 -0.41 0.71
C LEU A 238 18.38 -1.19 1.73
N PHE A 239 17.08 -1.29 1.49
CA PHE A 239 16.18 -2.04 2.34
C PHE A 239 16.62 -3.50 2.43
N GLN A 240 16.73 -3.96 3.67
CA GLN A 240 16.82 -5.36 4.06
C GLN A 240 15.82 -5.55 5.21
N THR A 241 15.23 -6.73 5.33
CA THR A 241 14.30 -7.01 6.43
C THR A 241 15.00 -6.74 7.77
N ASP A 242 14.45 -5.82 8.56
CA ASP A 242 14.99 -5.42 9.86
C ASP A 242 13.91 -5.48 10.95
N ASP A 243 14.16 -4.82 12.07
CA ASP A 243 13.32 -4.75 13.27
C ASP A 243 12.74 -3.35 13.51
N VAL A 244 12.77 -2.44 12.52
CA VAL A 244 12.19 -1.10 12.72
C VAL A 244 10.70 -1.21 12.98
N TYR A 245 10.00 -2.05 12.23
CA TYR A 245 8.57 -2.36 12.39
C TYR A 245 8.40 -3.80 12.89
N GLU A 246 7.32 -4.05 13.64
CA GLU A 246 7.04 -5.40 14.12
C GLU A 246 6.53 -6.31 13.00
N GLN A 247 5.89 -5.74 11.99
CA GLN A 247 5.39 -6.51 10.86
C GLN A 247 5.55 -5.71 9.57
N TYR A 248 6.15 -6.36 8.57
CA TYR A 248 6.32 -5.80 7.23
C TYR A 248 5.53 -6.63 6.23
N TYR A 249 4.53 -6.03 5.59
CA TYR A 249 3.74 -6.72 4.57
C TYR A 249 4.14 -6.22 3.19
N PHE A 250 4.45 -7.14 2.27
CA PHE A 250 4.70 -6.76 0.88
C PHE A 250 3.40 -6.82 0.05
N VAL A 251 3.16 -5.80 -0.77
CA VAL A 251 1.99 -5.75 -1.66
C VAL A 251 2.42 -5.43 -3.11
N PRO A 252 2.20 -6.35 -4.08
CA PRO A 252 2.48 -6.09 -5.50
C PRO A 252 1.34 -5.30 -6.17
N GLN A 253 1.64 -4.13 -6.71
CA GLN A 253 0.64 -3.24 -7.34
C GLN A 253 0.12 -3.72 -8.71
N ASP A 254 0.80 -4.66 -9.37
CA ASP A 254 0.38 -5.22 -10.65
C ASP A 254 -0.65 -6.35 -10.52
N LYS A 255 -0.98 -6.78 -9.30
CA LYS A 255 -1.90 -7.90 -9.05
C LYS A 255 -3.21 -7.38 -8.50
N GLU A 256 -4.30 -7.61 -9.22
CA GLU A 256 -5.65 -7.25 -8.78
C GLU A 256 -6.03 -7.92 -7.44
N GLY A 257 -5.61 -9.17 -7.24
CA GLY A 257 -5.84 -9.93 -6.00
C GLY A 257 -5.09 -9.38 -4.78
N ALA A 258 -4.11 -8.50 -4.95
CA ALA A 258 -3.32 -7.98 -3.83
C ALA A 258 -4.11 -7.04 -2.92
N TYR A 259 -5.25 -6.50 -3.35
CA TYR A 259 -6.11 -5.73 -2.46
C TYR A 259 -6.85 -6.61 -1.45
N LEU A 260 -7.24 -7.83 -1.83
CA LEU A 260 -7.83 -8.81 -0.92
C LEU A 260 -6.89 -9.12 0.26
N GLN A 261 -5.59 -9.18 0.00
CA GLN A 261 -4.57 -9.30 1.04
C GLN A 261 -4.65 -8.12 2.02
N ILE A 262 -4.73 -6.87 1.54
CA ILE A 262 -4.86 -5.70 2.42
C ILE A 262 -6.15 -5.76 3.23
N GLU A 263 -7.26 -6.22 2.64
CA GLU A 263 -8.53 -6.35 3.36
C GLU A 263 -8.42 -7.30 4.53
N LEU A 264 -7.80 -8.47 4.33
CA LEU A 264 -7.51 -9.42 5.39
C LEU A 264 -6.56 -8.82 6.45
N LEU A 265 -5.55 -8.05 6.06
CA LEU A 265 -4.64 -7.40 7.01
C LEU A 265 -5.34 -6.35 7.88
N THR A 266 -6.36 -5.69 7.33
CA THR A 266 -7.05 -4.59 8.02
C THR A 266 -8.22 -5.02 8.86
N ASP A 267 -8.80 -6.20 8.61
CA ASP A 267 -9.99 -6.67 9.30
C ASP A 267 -9.66 -7.92 10.12
N LYS A 268 -9.42 -7.73 11.42
CA LYS A 268 -9.07 -8.81 12.35
C LYS A 268 -10.13 -9.90 12.42
N GLU A 269 -11.41 -9.54 12.39
CA GLU A 269 -12.51 -10.50 12.50
C GLU A 269 -12.56 -11.38 11.26
N ARG A 270 -12.46 -10.79 10.06
CA ARG A 270 -12.36 -11.55 8.81
C ARG A 270 -11.09 -12.38 8.74
N SER A 271 -9.96 -11.83 9.14
CA SER A 271 -8.68 -12.53 9.13
C SER A 271 -8.74 -13.77 10.02
N HIS A 272 -9.27 -13.62 11.24
CA HIS A 272 -9.44 -14.72 12.18
C HIS A 272 -10.43 -15.78 11.68
N ALA A 273 -11.56 -15.36 11.10
CA ALA A 273 -12.51 -16.31 10.54
C ALA A 273 -11.94 -17.06 9.33
N PHE A 274 -11.18 -16.37 8.48
CA PHE A 274 -10.49 -16.96 7.35
C PHE A 274 -9.38 -17.92 7.78
N SER A 275 -8.57 -17.55 8.78
CA SER A 275 -7.54 -18.45 9.32
C SER A 275 -8.16 -19.69 9.94
N THR A 276 -9.25 -19.54 10.69
CA THR A 276 -10.00 -20.67 11.28
C THR A 276 -10.57 -21.60 10.19
N PHE A 277 -11.09 -21.04 9.10
CA PHE A 277 -11.49 -21.83 7.94
C PHE A 277 -10.31 -22.61 7.34
N LEU A 278 -9.15 -21.98 7.17
CA LEU A 278 -7.96 -22.67 6.69
C LEU A 278 -7.48 -23.76 7.65
N GLU A 279 -7.64 -23.61 8.96
CA GLU A 279 -7.29 -24.65 9.93
C GLU A 279 -8.07 -25.96 9.71
N THR A 280 -9.27 -25.92 9.10
CA THR A 280 -10.07 -27.12 8.81
C THR A 280 -9.40 -28.07 7.80
N ILE A 281 -8.38 -27.62 7.08
CA ILE A 281 -7.61 -28.44 6.14
C ILE A 281 -6.48 -29.23 6.83
N LEU A 282 -6.22 -28.95 8.11
CA LEU A 282 -5.15 -29.50 8.92
C LEU A 282 -5.65 -30.71 9.70
N ASP A 283 -4.78 -31.70 9.89
CA ASP A 283 -5.07 -32.85 10.75
C ASP A 283 -4.80 -32.51 12.22
N GLU A 284 -3.78 -31.69 12.46
CA GLU A 284 -3.39 -31.18 13.79
C GLU A 284 -3.15 -29.69 13.68
N VAL A 285 -3.70 -28.90 14.61
CA VAL A 285 -3.48 -27.45 14.65
C VAL A 285 -2.46 -27.11 15.73
N GLU A 286 -1.48 -26.30 15.36
CA GLU A 286 -0.45 -25.83 16.29
C GLU A 286 -1.02 -24.70 17.17
N ARG A 287 -0.84 -24.82 18.49
CA ARG A 287 -1.42 -23.91 19.49
C ARG A 287 -0.38 -23.22 20.37
N ASN A 288 0.91 -23.40 20.07
CA ASN A 288 1.98 -22.61 20.69
C ASN A 288 1.76 -21.11 20.49
N GLU A 289 2.29 -20.28 21.40
CA GLU A 289 2.07 -18.82 21.42
C GLU A 289 2.64 -18.12 20.18
N PHE A 290 3.76 -18.63 19.63
CA PHE A 290 4.42 -18.06 18.44
C PHE A 290 4.79 -19.15 17.43
N PRO A 291 3.80 -19.77 16.77
CA PRO A 291 4.05 -20.91 15.90
C PRO A 291 4.53 -20.45 14.52
N ILE A 292 5.57 -21.11 13.99
CA ILE A 292 6.05 -20.82 12.62
C ILE A 292 5.09 -21.44 11.58
N TYR A 293 4.66 -22.68 11.81
CA TYR A 293 3.66 -23.40 11.01
C TYR A 293 2.29 -23.36 11.71
N ALA A 294 1.21 -23.37 10.94
CA ALA A 294 -0.16 -23.37 11.45
C ALA A 294 -0.60 -24.73 12.00
N GLY A 295 0.00 -25.81 11.49
CA GLY A 295 -0.28 -27.17 11.94
C GLY A 295 0.30 -28.22 11.00
N LEU A 296 -0.17 -29.45 11.11
CA LEU A 296 0.26 -30.57 10.29
C LEU A 296 -0.86 -31.05 9.37
N LYS A 297 -0.49 -31.46 8.16
CA LYS A 297 -1.36 -32.18 7.22
C LYS A 297 -0.59 -33.38 6.68
N LYS A 298 -1.06 -34.59 6.95
CA LYS A 298 -0.38 -35.86 6.67
C LYS A 298 1.05 -35.88 7.22
N GLY A 299 1.24 -35.30 8.40
CA GLY A 299 2.55 -35.12 9.04
C GLY A 299 3.45 -34.06 8.39
N ILE A 300 2.99 -33.33 7.36
CA ILE A 300 3.74 -32.25 6.71
C ILE A 300 3.38 -30.92 7.41
N PRO A 301 4.37 -30.11 7.84
CA PRO A 301 4.12 -28.78 8.38
C PRO A 301 3.51 -27.85 7.34
N VAL A 302 2.40 -27.19 7.70
CA VAL A 302 1.65 -26.27 6.84
C VAL A 302 1.86 -24.84 7.31
N TYR A 303 2.25 -23.94 6.41
CA TYR A 303 2.57 -22.54 6.72
C TYR A 303 1.63 -21.60 5.97
N PHE A 304 0.90 -20.76 6.69
CA PHE A 304 0.06 -19.73 6.08
C PHE A 304 0.90 -18.49 5.78
N VAL A 305 1.15 -18.23 4.49
CA VAL A 305 2.05 -17.16 4.02
C VAL A 305 1.37 -16.17 3.07
N TYR A 306 0.05 -16.27 2.91
CA TYR A 306 -0.75 -15.43 2.01
C TYR A 306 -0.69 -13.92 2.33
N GLU A 307 -0.31 -13.56 3.55
CA GLU A 307 -0.15 -12.17 4.01
C GLU A 307 1.15 -11.51 3.51
N LEU A 308 2.11 -12.29 3.00
CA LEU A 308 3.43 -11.83 2.58
C LEU A 308 4.16 -11.00 3.65
N GLU A 309 4.07 -11.41 4.92
CA GLU A 309 4.84 -10.81 6.01
C GLU A 309 6.32 -11.21 5.89
N LEU A 310 7.22 -10.23 5.76
CA LEU A 310 8.60 -10.46 5.34
C LEU A 310 9.40 -11.33 6.31
N ARG A 311 9.25 -11.12 7.63
CA ARG A 311 10.00 -11.88 8.63
C ARG A 311 9.53 -13.33 8.68
N LYS A 312 8.21 -13.54 8.65
CA LYS A 312 7.56 -14.84 8.56
C LYS A 312 8.01 -15.59 7.32
N LEU A 313 8.05 -14.94 6.15
CA LEU A 313 8.55 -15.59 4.93
C LEU A 313 9.99 -16.12 5.09
N GLN A 314 10.87 -15.36 5.75
CA GLN A 314 12.25 -15.78 6.04
C GLN A 314 12.32 -16.89 7.10
N MET A 315 11.54 -16.80 8.17
CA MET A 315 11.45 -17.83 9.21
C MET A 315 10.93 -19.16 8.66
N VAL A 316 9.90 -19.10 7.81
CA VAL A 316 9.33 -20.26 7.13
C VAL A 316 10.40 -20.93 6.25
N LYS A 317 11.20 -20.15 5.51
CA LYS A 317 12.29 -20.70 4.69
C LYS A 317 13.28 -21.50 5.54
N GLN A 318 13.73 -20.93 6.65
CA GLN A 318 14.67 -21.58 7.55
C GLN A 318 14.08 -22.85 8.20
N ASP A 319 12.81 -22.81 8.62
CA ASP A 319 12.17 -23.98 9.23
C ASP A 319 11.92 -25.11 8.21
N MET A 320 11.51 -24.77 6.99
CA MET A 320 11.36 -25.73 5.89
C MET A 320 12.70 -26.39 5.53
N GLU A 321 13.77 -25.60 5.40
CA GLU A 321 15.12 -26.11 5.13
C GLU A 321 15.61 -27.04 6.24
N ARG A 322 15.34 -26.69 7.51
CA ARG A 322 15.68 -27.53 8.67
C ARG A 322 14.91 -28.85 8.69
N ARG A 323 13.63 -28.85 8.31
CA ARG A 323 12.77 -30.04 8.33
C ARG A 323 12.86 -30.88 7.05
N GLY A 324 13.40 -30.32 5.97
CA GLY A 324 13.48 -30.96 4.65
C GLY A 324 12.14 -31.13 3.93
N ARG A 325 11.05 -30.58 4.47
CA ARG A 325 9.69 -30.66 3.92
C ARG A 325 8.81 -29.54 4.47
N GLY A 326 7.80 -29.15 3.71
CA GLY A 326 6.79 -28.19 4.15
C GLY A 326 5.77 -27.87 3.07
N MET A 327 4.63 -27.32 3.49
CA MET A 327 3.55 -26.90 2.61
C MET A 327 3.23 -25.41 2.83
N ALA A 328 3.40 -24.56 1.83
CA ALA A 328 3.02 -23.16 1.91
C ALA A 328 1.60 -22.94 1.37
N VAL A 329 0.76 -22.24 2.13
CA VAL A 329 -0.58 -21.79 1.71
C VAL A 329 -0.50 -20.32 1.31
N CYS A 330 -0.77 -20.04 0.03
CA CYS A 330 -0.62 -18.71 -0.55
C CYS A 330 -1.70 -18.43 -1.61
N PHE A 331 -1.85 -17.17 -2.03
CA PHE A 331 -2.75 -16.84 -3.14
C PHE A 331 -2.18 -17.23 -4.50
N ASP A 332 -3.05 -17.42 -5.49
CA ASP A 332 -2.71 -17.74 -6.88
C ASP A 332 -1.60 -16.87 -7.48
N TYR A 333 -1.66 -15.55 -7.31
CA TYR A 333 -0.66 -14.61 -7.81
C TYR A 333 0.71 -14.70 -7.11
N GLN A 334 0.78 -15.41 -5.98
CA GLN A 334 1.98 -15.57 -5.15
C GLN A 334 2.72 -16.87 -5.45
N GLN A 335 2.02 -17.87 -5.99
CA GLN A 335 2.49 -19.25 -6.17
C GLN A 335 3.86 -19.34 -6.85
N GLU A 336 4.01 -18.72 -8.03
CA GLU A 336 5.22 -18.84 -8.85
C GLU A 336 6.47 -18.40 -8.09
N LEU A 337 6.40 -17.24 -7.43
CA LEU A 337 7.55 -16.69 -6.71
C LEU A 337 7.84 -17.46 -5.43
N LEU A 338 6.81 -17.83 -4.66
CA LEU A 338 7.02 -18.55 -3.40
C LEU A 338 7.58 -19.96 -3.65
N LYS A 339 7.15 -20.62 -4.73
CA LYS A 339 7.73 -21.89 -5.16
C LYS A 339 9.21 -21.75 -5.51
N ASP A 340 9.58 -20.72 -6.28
CA ASP A 340 10.99 -20.43 -6.59
C ASP A 340 11.82 -20.08 -5.34
N TYR A 341 11.27 -19.29 -4.42
CA TYR A 341 11.97 -18.83 -3.23
C TYR A 341 12.23 -19.95 -2.20
N TYR A 342 11.25 -20.82 -2.00
CA TYR A 342 11.36 -21.94 -1.06
C TYR A 342 12.03 -23.18 -1.67
N GLY A 343 11.99 -23.34 -3.00
CA GLY A 343 12.63 -24.43 -3.73
C GLY A 343 11.70 -25.61 -4.02
N GLU A 344 12.22 -26.61 -4.73
CA GLU A 344 11.43 -27.70 -5.31
C GLU A 344 10.84 -28.68 -4.27
N GLY A 345 11.42 -28.75 -3.06
CA GLY A 345 10.96 -29.62 -1.98
C GLY A 345 9.72 -29.12 -1.22
N VAL A 346 9.14 -27.99 -1.65
CA VAL A 346 7.99 -27.36 -0.97
C VAL A 346 6.71 -27.57 -1.75
N GLU A 347 5.69 -28.09 -1.06
CA GLU A 347 4.34 -28.18 -1.58
C GLU A 347 3.66 -26.80 -1.51
N ILE A 348 2.96 -26.40 -2.57
CA ILE A 348 2.20 -25.15 -2.58
C ILE A 348 0.72 -25.47 -2.64
N MET A 349 -0.02 -25.02 -1.63
CA MET A 349 -1.47 -25.00 -1.66
C MET A 349 -1.95 -23.60 -2.06
N VAL A 350 -2.69 -23.54 -3.16
CA VAL A 350 -3.09 -22.28 -3.77
C VAL A 350 -4.52 -21.91 -3.39
N LEU A 351 -4.68 -20.69 -2.90
CA LEU A 351 -5.95 -20.04 -2.65
C LEU A 351 -6.33 -19.20 -3.88
N ASP A 352 -7.46 -19.54 -4.49
CA ASP A 352 -8.04 -18.74 -5.57
C ASP A 352 -8.60 -17.44 -4.98
N CYS A 353 -8.05 -16.30 -5.39
CA CYS A 353 -8.45 -14.99 -4.85
C CYS A 353 -9.95 -14.72 -5.07
N LYS A 354 -10.54 -15.15 -6.18
CA LYS A 354 -11.96 -14.93 -6.47
C LYS A 354 -12.83 -15.75 -5.54
N LYS A 355 -12.47 -17.00 -5.28
CA LYS A 355 -13.21 -17.86 -4.34
C LYS A 355 -13.10 -17.37 -2.91
N VAL A 356 -11.91 -16.95 -2.47
CA VAL A 356 -11.74 -16.37 -1.13
C VAL A 356 -12.55 -15.08 -1.00
N LYS A 357 -12.52 -14.21 -2.01
CA LYS A 357 -13.35 -13.00 -2.04
C LYS A 357 -14.85 -13.32 -1.92
N GLN A 358 -15.34 -14.33 -2.65
CA GLN A 358 -16.74 -14.78 -2.55
C GLN A 358 -17.07 -15.34 -1.16
N TYR A 359 -16.17 -16.14 -0.58
CA TYR A 359 -16.33 -16.67 0.77
C TYR A 359 -16.45 -15.54 1.80
N LEU A 360 -15.57 -14.55 1.77
CA LEU A 360 -15.62 -13.41 2.69
C LEU A 360 -16.90 -12.58 2.53
N LEU A 361 -17.39 -12.40 1.30
CA LEU A 361 -18.66 -11.71 1.06
C LEU A 361 -19.87 -12.49 1.60
N ALA A 362 -19.83 -13.82 1.55
CA ALA A 362 -20.91 -14.66 2.08
C ALA A 362 -20.95 -14.65 3.61
N MET A 363 -19.85 -14.32 4.28
CA MET A 363 -19.80 -14.16 5.74
C MET A 363 -20.47 -12.86 6.23
N GLU A 364 -20.66 -11.88 5.35
CA GLU A 364 -21.32 -10.61 5.68
C GLU A 364 -22.85 -10.64 5.51
N ALA A 365 -23.37 -11.69 4.87
CA ALA A 365 -24.79 -11.90 4.60
C ALA A 365 -25.42 -12.78 5.67
#